data_AF-T1BPL6-F1
#
_entry.id   AF-T1BPL6-F1
#
_cell.length_a   1.000
_cell.length_b   1.000
_cell.length_c   1.000
_cell.angle_alpha   90.00
_cell.angle_beta   90.00
_cell.angle_gamma   90.00
#
_symmetry.space_group_name_H-M   'P 1'
#
loop_
_entity.id
_entity.type
_entity.pdbx_description
1 polymer ?
#
loop_
_entity_poly.entity_id
_entity_poly.type
_entity_poly.pdbx_seq_one_letter_code
_entity_poly.pdbx_strand_id
1 'polypeptide(L)'
;HRVLELAYEHMNEPEKLAVESDHITADRVRQRVYFPAKEEKIPLLLNLLQQADTSRSIVFVNTKIAAERVTERLQRQGILAGALSGD
;
A
#
# COMPACT_ATOMS: atom_id res chain seq x y z
N HIS A 1 8.44 25.11 -4.96
CA HIS A 1 8.81 26.52 -5.18
C HIS A 1 7.87 27.24 -6.15
N ARG A 2 7.56 26.67 -7.33
CA ARG A 2 6.78 27.35 -8.39
C ARG A 2 5.29 27.65 -8.09
N VAL A 3 4.66 26.96 -7.13
CA VAL A 3 3.22 27.12 -6.83
C VAL A 3 2.93 28.34 -5.94
N LEU A 4 3.86 28.72 -5.06
CA LEU A 4 3.67 29.85 -4.15
C LEU A 4 3.88 31.20 -4.85
N GLU A 5 4.72 31.24 -5.88
CA GLU A 5 5.01 32.47 -6.65
C GLU A 5 3.75 32.99 -7.37
N LEU A 6 2.97 32.11 -8.01
CA LEU A 6 1.69 32.48 -8.63
C LEU A 6 0.67 33.04 -7.65
N ALA A 7 0.67 32.56 -6.40
CA ALA A 7 -0.25 33.06 -5.38
C ALA A 7 0.11 34.48 -4.93
N TYR A 8 1.39 34.82 -4.88
CA TYR A 8 1.84 36.19 -4.56
C TYR A 8 1.60 37.18 -5.70
N GLU A 9 1.70 36.75 -6.97
CA GLU A 9 1.50 37.63 -8.13
C GLU A 9 0.02 37.95 -8.41
N HIS A 10 -0.91 37.08 -7.99
CA HIS A 10 -2.32 37.18 -8.36
C HIS A 10 -3.30 37.41 -7.19
N MET A 11 -2.81 37.50 -5.94
CA MET A 11 -3.67 37.71 -4.77
C MET A 11 -3.28 39.01 -4.05
N ASN A 12 -4.28 39.84 -3.72
CA ASN A 12 -4.08 41.01 -2.87
C ASN A 12 -4.12 40.54 -1.40
N GLU A 13 -2.98 40.60 -0.72
CA GLU A 13 -2.81 40.21 0.70
C GLU A 13 -3.32 38.80 1.05
N PRO A 14 -2.69 37.72 0.52
CA PRO A 14 -3.12 36.36 0.81
C PRO A 14 -2.82 35.97 2.26
N GLU A 15 -3.85 35.55 2.99
CA GLU A 15 -3.69 34.94 4.31
C GLU A 15 -3.48 33.43 4.17
N LYS A 16 -2.37 32.92 4.72
CA LYS A 16 -2.00 31.51 4.62
C LYS A 16 -2.68 30.70 5.74
N LEU A 17 -3.83 30.12 5.44
CA LEU A 17 -4.46 29.11 6.28
C LEU A 17 -3.87 27.73 5.96
N ALA A 18 -2.92 27.29 6.79
CA ALA A 18 -2.46 25.90 6.80
C ALA A 18 -3.24 25.14 7.87
N VAL A 19 -4.09 24.21 7.45
CA VAL A 19 -4.62 23.19 8.36
C VAL A 19 -3.47 22.24 8.65
N GLU A 20 -3.00 22.19 9.90
CA GLU A 20 -2.14 21.08 10.32
C GLU A 20 -2.95 19.80 10.07
N SER A 21 -2.45 18.93 9.19
CA SER A 21 -3.14 17.68 8.89
C SER A 21 -3.21 16.89 10.18
N ASP A 22 -4.41 16.83 10.77
CA ASP A 22 -4.67 16.09 11.99
C ASP A 22 -4.13 14.67 11.85
N HIS A 23 -3.05 14.42 12.58
CA HIS A 23 -2.53 13.14 13.00
C HIS A 23 -2.09 12.14 11.92
N ILE A 24 -0.78 11.90 11.98
CA ILE A 24 -0.05 10.76 11.42
C ILE A 24 -0.76 9.45 11.81
N THR A 25 -1.70 8.97 10.99
CA THR A 25 -2.33 7.64 11.15
C THR A 25 -1.29 6.52 11.17
N ALA A 26 -0.11 6.78 10.59
CA ALA A 26 1.00 5.83 10.45
C ALA A 26 1.65 5.41 11.78
N ASP A 27 1.60 6.24 12.84
CA ASP A 27 2.32 5.94 14.10
C ASP A 27 1.75 4.72 14.85
N ARG A 28 0.52 4.32 14.54
CA ARG A 28 -0.13 3.13 15.13
C ARG A 28 0.04 1.87 14.28
N VAL A 29 0.69 1.94 13.12
CA VAL A 29 0.88 0.80 12.21
C VAL A 29 2.17 0.06 12.56
N ARG A 30 2.04 -1.22 12.95
CA ARG A 30 3.21 -2.10 13.11
C ARG A 30 3.73 -2.50 11.72
N GLN A 31 4.96 -2.10 11.41
CA GLN A 31 5.61 -2.40 10.14
C GLN A 31 6.73 -3.42 10.33
N ARG A 32 6.90 -4.34 9.37
CA ARG A 32 7.98 -5.34 9.35
C ARG A 32 8.56 -5.41 7.94
N VAL A 33 9.87 -5.57 7.83
CA VAL A 33 10.60 -5.71 6.56
C VAL A 33 11.30 -7.06 6.54
N TYR A 34 11.22 -7.74 5.39
CA TYR A 34 11.88 -9.02 5.13
C TYR A 34 12.74 -8.90 3.87
N PHE A 35 13.87 -9.60 3.83
CA PHE A 35 14.79 -9.61 2.69
C PHE A 35 14.89 -11.00 2.04
N PRO A 36 13.79 -11.55 1.49
CA PRO A 36 13.81 -12.84 0.82
C PRO A 36 14.43 -12.73 -0.59
N ALA A 37 14.96 -13.83 -1.09
CA ALA A 37 15.18 -13.98 -2.52
C ALA A 37 13.83 -14.01 -3.27
N LYS A 38 13.84 -13.84 -4.60
CA LYS A 38 12.61 -13.61 -5.38
C LYS A 38 11.64 -14.80 -5.34
N GLU A 39 12.22 -15.98 -5.28
CA GLU A 39 11.62 -17.31 -5.30
C GLU A 39 10.98 -17.61 -3.94
N GLU A 40 11.54 -17.05 -2.87
CA GLU A 40 11.12 -17.22 -1.49
C GLU A 40 9.96 -16.29 -1.09
N LYS A 41 9.67 -15.24 -1.87
CA LYS A 41 8.59 -14.27 -1.58
C LYS A 41 7.22 -14.94 -1.40
N ILE A 42 6.89 -15.89 -2.26
CA ILE A 42 5.60 -16.59 -2.22
C ILE A 42 5.50 -17.51 -0.99
N PRO A 43 6.47 -18.42 -0.72
CA PRO A 43 6.50 -19.18 0.52
C PRO A 43 6.41 -18.30 1.77
N LEU A 44 7.13 -17.17 1.80
CA LEU A 44 7.08 -16.24 2.92
C LEU A 44 5.68 -15.65 3.10
N LEU A 45 5.05 -15.17 2.03
CA LEU A 45 3.69 -14.63 2.07
C LEU A 45 2.69 -15.65 2.62
N LEU A 46 2.76 -16.91 2.19
CA LEU A 46 1.87 -17.96 2.67
C LEU A 46 2.02 -18.18 4.18
N ASN A 47 3.26 -18.26 4.67
CA ASN A 47 3.52 -18.38 6.11
C ASN A 47 3.00 -17.18 6.89
N LEU A 48 3.20 -15.96 6.39
CA LEU A 48 2.70 -14.73 7.03
C LEU A 48 1.18 -14.71 7.10
N LEU A 49 0.49 -15.14 6.04
CA LEU A 49 -0.98 -15.20 6.01
C LEU A 49 -1.55 -16.28 6.93
N GLN A 50 -0.85 -17.41 7.11
CA GLN A 50 -1.27 -18.46 8.06
C GLN A 50 -1.09 -18.04 9.52
N GLN A 51 -0.06 -17.24 9.82
CA GLN A 51 0.21 -16.76 11.18
C GLN A 51 -0.60 -15.52 11.53
N ALA A 52 -0.98 -14.73 10.53
CA ALA A 52 -1.84 -13.59 10.72
C ALA A 52 -3.27 -14.11 10.97
N ASP A 53 -3.76 -13.94 12.20
CA ASP A 53 -5.16 -14.17 12.57
C ASP A 53 -6.06 -13.05 11.99
N THR A 54 -5.95 -12.82 10.68
CA THR A 54 -6.66 -11.76 9.96
C THR A 54 -7.78 -12.33 9.11
N SER A 55 -8.98 -11.80 9.33
CA SER A 55 -10.16 -12.14 8.52
C SER A 55 -10.11 -11.57 7.11
N ARG A 56 -9.36 -10.48 6.89
CA ARG A 56 -9.20 -9.79 5.60
C ARG A 56 -7.80 -9.20 5.48
N SER A 57 -7.17 -9.37 4.33
CA SER A 57 -5.81 -8.87 4.04
C SER A 57 -5.74 -8.34 2.61
N ILE A 58 -4.87 -7.35 2.38
CA ILE A 58 -4.56 -6.83 1.03
C ILE A 58 -3.08 -7.08 0.75
N VAL A 59 -2.78 -7.64 -0.42
CA VAL A 59 -1.41 -7.85 -0.90
C VAL A 59 -1.17 -6.95 -2.11
N PHE A 60 -0.32 -5.94 -1.94
CA PHE A 60 0.05 -5.06 -3.05
C PHE A 60 1.18 -5.68 -3.88
N VAL A 61 1.06 -5.56 -5.20
CA VAL A 61 2.05 -6.03 -6.17
C VAL A 61 2.21 -5.04 -7.31
N ASN A 62 3.37 -5.05 -7.96
CA ASN A 62 3.74 -4.00 -8.91
C ASN A 62 3.06 -4.10 -10.28
N THR A 63 2.60 -5.29 -10.70
CA THR A 63 2.04 -5.49 -12.04
C THR A 63 0.78 -6.35 -12.00
N LYS A 64 -0.11 -6.14 -12.97
CA LYS A 64 -1.34 -6.93 -13.13
C LYS A 64 -1.04 -8.43 -13.22
N ILE A 65 -0.07 -8.81 -14.05
CA ILE A 65 0.37 -10.22 -14.19
C ILE A 65 0.89 -10.78 -12.85
N ALA A 66 1.57 -9.98 -12.03
CA ALA A 66 1.98 -10.43 -10.70
C ALA A 66 0.77 -10.65 -9.77
N ALA A 67 -0.27 -9.80 -9.87
CA ALA A 67 -1.49 -9.96 -9.08
C ALA A 67 -2.23 -11.25 -9.42
N GLU A 68 -2.35 -11.57 -10.71
CA GLU A 68 -2.92 -12.83 -11.19
C GLU A 68 -2.12 -14.04 -10.66
N ARG A 69 -0.80 -14.03 -10.79
CA ARG A 69 0.09 -15.10 -10.31
C ARG A 69 0.00 -15.33 -8.80
N VAL A 70 -0.01 -14.25 -8.01
CA VAL A 70 -0.16 -14.34 -6.55
C VAL A 70 -1.53 -14.93 -6.21
N THR A 71 -2.60 -14.44 -6.85
CA THR A 71 -3.97 -14.89 -6.62
C THR A 71 -4.13 -16.38 -6.91
N GLU A 72 -3.65 -16.86 -8.06
CA GLU A 72 -3.66 -18.29 -8.39
C GLU A 72 -2.92 -19.13 -7.34
N ARG A 73 -1.78 -18.65 -6.86
CA ARG A 73 -0.96 -19.39 -5.91
C ARG A 73 -1.61 -19.48 -4.53
N LEU A 74 -2.30 -18.42 -4.09
CA LEU A 74 -3.11 -18.41 -2.87
C LEU A 74 -4.29 -19.37 -2.99
N GLN A 75 -5.02 -19.32 -4.10
CA GLN A 75 -6.16 -20.20 -4.37
C GLN A 75 -5.76 -21.68 -4.43
N ARG A 76 -4.61 -22.02 -5.03
CA ARG A 76 -4.04 -23.38 -4.99
C ARG A 76 -3.67 -23.87 -3.60
N GLN A 77 -3.62 -22.99 -2.60
CA GLN A 77 -3.41 -23.32 -1.19
C GLN A 77 -4.71 -23.25 -0.38
N GLY A 78 -5.86 -23.12 -1.05
CA GLY A 78 -7.17 -23.03 -0.40
C GLY A 78 -7.48 -21.67 0.22
N ILE A 79 -6.65 -20.64 -0.03
CA ILE A 79 -6.87 -19.29 0.48
C ILE A 79 -7.79 -18.54 -0.50
N LEU A 80 -8.93 -18.06 -0.01
CA LEU A 80 -9.85 -17.23 -0.80
C LEU A 80 -9.18 -15.89 -1.11
N ALA A 81 -8.91 -15.65 -2.38
CA ALA A 81 -8.27 -14.43 -2.87
C ALA A 81 -8.85 -14.01 -4.22
N GLY A 82 -8.88 -12.70 -4.47
CA GLY A 82 -9.20 -12.09 -5.76
C GLY A 82 -8.19 -11.00 -6.09
N ALA A 83 -8.00 -10.73 -7.37
CA ALA A 83 -7.15 -9.64 -7.85
C ALA A 83 -7.99 -8.37 -8.09
N LEU A 84 -7.43 -7.22 -7.71
CA LEU A 84 -7.95 -5.90 -8.08
C LEU A 84 -6.92 -5.23 -9.00
N SER A 85 -7.34 -4.85 -10.21
CA SER A 85 -6.57 -3.99 -11.12
C SER A 85 -7.41 -2.79 -11.53
N GLY A 86 -6.73 -1.66 -11.80
CA GLY A 86 -7.36 -0.38 -12.15
C GLY A 86 -7.41 -0.14 -13.65
N ASP A 87 -7.74 -1.17 -14.43
CA ASP A 87 -8.11 -1.08 -15.84
C ASP A 87 -9.49 -0.46 -16.07
#